data_AF-A0A7V8BXC5-F1
#
_entry.id   AF-A0A7V8BXC5-F1
#
_cell.length_a   1.000
_cell.length_b   1.000
_cell.length_c   1.000
_cell.angle_alpha   90.00
_cell.angle_beta   90.00
_cell.angle_gamma   90.00
#
_symmetry.space_group_name_H-M   'P 1'
#
loop_
_entity.id
_entity.type
_entity.pdbx_description
1 polymer ?
#
loop_
_entity_poly.entity_id
_entity_poly.type
_entity_poly.pdbx_seq_one_letter_code
_entity_poly.pdbx_strand_id
1 'polypeptide(L)'
;MLKKLIGVVILLSVLSPFSHAQEAPHHLRFAHLSPQFPEVNVLLDNELLLEGVPFDSLSKRVEIAAGDHEILVADIDNNTVIGPIPLTFEPGGWSTLTLTGTIAGNNLNLRSVSEQINEIPVNVVHLHVFNMADDSVLSVQAGEELLSEIPFNTSVFFAEFSFNAYEKITIYDGEDVVFELTPDAPYKSYLLITTRIEGEIRTLFDEIDLGTRFRMAHFAPDVSSVDVLLNGQIVQQGIAYESLTDVIDIPYGTYEVAVVPSGQDDPLLPPQQVTFLPDEISILILSGQIEAGNLMSQIVIQSDLGDNAALMSGQNAVVEVRHTIEEAPPIDVLLADGTVLIEGLPFGDTVGVLDLPEGTYDFRITVSGEPETVLYEQAGTFLEGGKIHWMTLIGRYNDVTIGRQRLNLVSFCVRPEGCE
;
A
#
# COMPACT_ATOMS: atom_id res chain seq x y z
N MET A 1 5.94 22.27 68.03
CA MET A 1 5.64 22.99 66.78
C MET A 1 6.50 22.41 65.67
N LEU A 2 5.86 21.65 64.79
CA LEU A 2 6.47 20.74 63.82
C LEU A 2 6.64 21.49 62.48
N LYS A 3 7.87 21.75 62.04
CA LYS A 3 8.16 22.14 60.65
C LYS A 3 8.57 20.87 59.89
N LYS A 4 7.65 20.32 59.10
CA LYS A 4 7.96 19.27 58.11
C LYS A 4 8.56 19.93 56.87
N LEU A 5 9.80 19.57 56.54
CA LEU A 5 10.37 19.72 55.20
C LEU A 5 9.51 18.88 54.24
N ILE A 6 8.95 19.52 53.21
CA ILE A 6 8.41 18.82 52.05
C ILE A 6 9.56 18.72 51.05
N GLY A 7 10.15 17.53 50.94
CA GLY A 7 11.09 17.20 49.89
C GLY A 7 10.34 17.09 48.57
N VAL A 8 10.78 17.86 47.57
CA VAL A 8 10.34 17.72 46.19
C VAL A 8 10.92 16.40 45.67
N VAL A 9 10.07 15.42 45.42
CA VAL A 9 10.43 14.22 44.65
C VAL A 9 10.32 14.60 43.18
N ILE A 10 11.45 14.90 42.55
CA ILE A 10 11.53 14.95 41.08
C ILE A 10 11.59 13.49 40.63
N LEU A 11 10.47 12.98 40.12
CA LEU A 11 10.43 11.70 39.43
C LEU A 11 11.11 11.91 38.07
N LEU A 12 12.44 11.70 38.01
CA LEU A 12 13.14 11.54 36.74
C LEU A 12 12.68 10.21 36.16
N SER A 13 11.72 10.26 35.22
CA SER A 13 11.47 9.14 34.32
C SER A 13 12.73 8.94 33.50
N VAL A 14 13.47 7.87 33.80
CA VAL A 14 14.52 7.37 32.91
C VAL A 14 13.79 6.85 31.69
N LEU A 15 13.69 7.67 30.64
CA LEU A 15 13.38 7.18 29.31
C LEU A 15 14.49 6.19 28.98
N SER A 16 14.14 4.91 28.88
CA SER A 16 15.02 3.92 28.28
C SER A 16 15.39 4.43 26.88
N PRO A 17 16.67 4.69 26.57
CA PRO A 17 17.06 4.74 25.17
C PRO A 17 16.91 3.31 24.65
N PHE A 18 16.67 3.12 23.36
CA PHE A 18 16.42 1.83 22.71
C PHE A 18 14.99 1.31 22.80
N SER A 19 14.07 2.04 22.15
CA SER A 19 13.27 1.34 21.14
C SER A 19 14.26 0.96 20.04
N HIS A 20 14.71 -0.30 19.98
CA HIS A 20 15.25 -0.77 18.71
C HIS A 20 14.07 -0.74 17.75
N ALA A 21 14.11 0.15 16.76
CA ALA A 21 13.25 -0.06 15.60
C ALA A 21 13.55 -1.49 15.13
N GLN A 22 12.55 -2.37 15.20
CA GLN A 22 12.71 -3.72 14.69
C GLN A 22 13.06 -3.58 13.21
N GLU A 23 14.22 -4.10 12.80
CA GLU A 23 14.61 -4.06 11.39
C GLU A 23 13.51 -4.70 10.55
N ALA A 24 13.17 -4.07 9.42
CA ALA A 24 12.12 -4.56 8.53
C ALA A 24 12.43 -6.00 8.11
N PRO A 25 11.44 -6.92 8.15
CA PRO A 25 11.66 -8.31 7.79
C PRO A 25 12.10 -8.42 6.32
N HIS A 26 12.82 -9.49 6.00
CA HIS A 26 13.11 -9.86 4.62
C HIS A 26 12.01 -10.77 4.09
N HIS A 27 11.57 -10.54 2.85
CA HIS A 27 10.57 -11.37 2.19
C HIS A 27 11.26 -12.43 1.31
N LEU A 28 11.17 -13.69 1.72
CA LEU A 28 11.79 -14.83 1.04
C LEU A 28 10.73 -15.74 0.41
N ARG A 29 11.02 -16.30 -0.74
CA ARG A 29 10.30 -17.46 -1.30
C ARG A 29 11.25 -18.46 -1.93
N PHE A 30 10.74 -19.63 -2.29
CA PHE A 30 11.52 -20.71 -2.88
C PHE A 30 10.99 -21.09 -4.27
N ALA A 31 11.89 -21.27 -5.22
CA ALA A 31 11.61 -21.83 -6.55
C ALA A 31 12.23 -23.21 -6.67
N HIS A 32 11.38 -24.24 -6.80
CA HIS A 32 11.84 -25.61 -6.96
C HIS A 32 11.95 -25.98 -8.43
N LEU A 33 13.16 -26.01 -8.96
CA LEU A 33 13.46 -26.27 -10.36
C LEU A 33 14.38 -27.49 -10.59
N SER A 34 14.63 -28.28 -9.54
CA SER A 34 15.37 -29.55 -9.65
C SER A 34 14.42 -30.71 -9.94
N PRO A 35 14.47 -31.39 -11.09
CA PRO A 35 13.52 -32.47 -11.40
C PRO A 35 13.74 -33.77 -10.59
N GLN A 36 14.80 -33.85 -9.78
CA GLN A 36 15.18 -35.07 -9.07
C GLN A 36 14.28 -35.39 -7.87
N PHE A 37 13.64 -34.37 -7.32
CA PHE A 37 12.78 -34.48 -6.14
C PHE A 37 11.39 -33.98 -6.52
N PRO A 38 10.32 -34.75 -6.24
CA PRO A 38 8.96 -34.28 -6.53
C PRO A 38 8.55 -33.13 -5.59
N GLU A 39 9.03 -33.14 -4.35
CA GLU A 39 8.80 -32.12 -3.33
C GLU A 39 10.05 -32.02 -2.43
N VAL A 40 10.32 -30.82 -1.90
CA VAL A 40 11.38 -30.59 -0.90
C VAL A 40 10.93 -29.70 0.25
N ASN A 41 11.56 -29.90 1.39
CA ASN A 41 11.47 -29.02 2.55
C ASN A 41 12.62 -28.01 2.54
N VAL A 42 12.34 -26.78 2.95
CA VAL A 42 13.35 -25.73 3.13
C VAL A 42 13.42 -25.39 4.61
N LEU A 43 14.63 -25.44 5.16
CA LEU A 43 14.92 -25.13 6.55
C LEU A 43 15.78 -23.87 6.64
N LEU A 44 15.46 -23.00 7.61
CA LEU A 44 16.20 -21.81 8.00
C LEU A 44 16.74 -22.03 9.42
N ASP A 45 18.04 -21.93 9.62
CA ASP A 45 18.70 -22.16 10.92
C ASP A 45 18.28 -23.47 11.58
N ASN A 46 18.13 -24.53 10.75
CA ASN A 46 17.71 -25.87 11.14
C ASN A 46 16.24 -25.98 11.65
N GLU A 47 15.43 -24.95 11.45
CA GLU A 47 13.97 -24.97 11.65
C GLU A 47 13.24 -25.03 10.31
N LEU A 48 12.10 -25.74 10.26
CA LEU A 48 11.31 -25.87 9.03
C LEU A 48 10.69 -24.50 8.66
N LEU A 49 11.07 -23.98 7.49
CA LEU A 49 10.56 -22.72 6.95
C LEU A 49 9.44 -22.98 5.94
N LEU A 50 9.66 -23.91 5.00
CA LEU A 50 8.69 -24.31 3.98
C LEU A 50 8.61 -25.84 3.91
N GLU A 51 7.39 -26.38 3.93
CA GLU A 51 7.12 -27.81 3.84
C GLU A 51 6.62 -28.19 2.45
N GLY A 52 7.19 -29.25 1.87
CA GLY A 52 6.68 -29.90 0.68
C GLY A 52 6.52 -28.99 -0.55
N VAL A 53 7.50 -28.13 -0.85
CA VAL A 53 7.44 -27.28 -2.04
C VAL A 53 7.53 -28.17 -3.29
N PRO A 54 6.52 -28.20 -4.18
CA PRO A 54 6.52 -29.09 -5.34
C PRO A 54 7.54 -28.68 -6.40
N PHE A 55 8.05 -29.66 -7.15
CA PHE A 55 8.80 -29.40 -8.38
C PHE A 55 7.99 -28.56 -9.37
N ASP A 56 8.69 -27.67 -10.08
CA ASP A 56 8.15 -26.76 -11.09
C ASP A 56 7.15 -25.76 -10.50
N SER A 57 7.49 -25.22 -9.31
CA SER A 57 6.64 -24.27 -8.61
C SER A 57 7.41 -23.21 -7.83
N LEU A 58 6.69 -22.14 -7.50
CA LEU A 58 7.08 -21.11 -6.54
C LEU A 58 6.30 -21.33 -5.23
N SER A 59 6.99 -21.26 -4.10
CA SER A 59 6.33 -21.21 -2.79
C SER A 59 5.60 -19.89 -2.60
N LYS A 60 4.74 -19.84 -1.58
CA LYS A 60 4.31 -18.57 -1.00
C LYS A 60 5.52 -17.84 -0.42
N ARG A 61 5.41 -16.51 -0.36
CA ARG A 61 6.38 -15.67 0.35
C ARG A 61 6.22 -15.83 1.86
N VAL A 62 7.35 -15.80 2.55
CA VAL A 62 7.47 -15.84 4.01
C VAL A 62 8.36 -14.70 4.46
N GLU A 63 8.05 -14.14 5.62
CA GLU A 63 8.90 -13.14 6.26
C GLU A 63 9.91 -13.84 7.16
N ILE A 64 11.17 -13.44 7.04
CA ILE A 64 12.26 -13.89 7.91
C ILE A 64 12.94 -12.68 8.52
N ALA A 65 13.67 -12.89 9.61
CA ALA A 65 14.55 -11.86 10.13
C ALA A 65 15.62 -11.51 9.08
N ALA A 66 16.06 -10.25 9.07
CA ALA A 66 17.22 -9.85 8.29
C ALA A 66 18.52 -10.32 8.97
N GLY A 67 19.60 -10.44 8.19
CA GLY A 67 20.92 -10.84 8.66
C GLY A 67 21.40 -12.18 8.09
N ASP A 68 22.36 -12.78 8.81
CA ASP A 68 22.99 -14.03 8.42
C ASP A 68 22.17 -15.24 8.87
N HIS A 69 21.89 -16.15 7.93
CA HIS A 69 21.12 -17.36 8.15
C HIS A 69 21.76 -18.57 7.46
N GLU A 70 21.53 -19.78 7.98
CA GLU A 70 21.87 -21.03 7.31
C GLU A 70 20.64 -21.63 6.64
N ILE A 71 20.73 -21.90 5.33
CA ILE A 71 19.67 -22.58 4.58
C ILE A 71 20.05 -24.03 4.31
N LEU A 72 19.12 -24.93 4.58
CA LEU A 72 19.20 -26.34 4.21
C LEU A 72 17.96 -26.74 3.42
N VAL A 73 18.14 -27.52 2.35
CA VAL A 73 17.04 -28.16 1.63
C VAL A 73 17.10 -29.66 1.88
N ALA A 74 15.96 -30.25 2.21
CA ALA A 74 15.81 -31.68 2.46
C ALA A 74 14.70 -32.27 1.58
N ASP A 75 14.78 -33.58 1.31
CA ASP A 75 13.64 -34.30 0.72
C ASP A 75 12.51 -34.48 1.75
N ILE A 76 11.38 -35.04 1.33
CA ILE A 76 10.23 -35.24 2.21
C ILE A 76 10.49 -36.25 3.35
N ASP A 77 11.51 -37.11 3.19
CA ASP A 77 11.98 -38.04 4.21
C ASP A 77 13.01 -37.41 5.16
N ASN A 78 13.25 -36.09 5.03
CA ASN A 78 14.21 -35.27 5.77
C ASN A 78 15.68 -35.64 5.54
N ASN A 79 16.02 -36.28 4.42
CA ASN A 79 17.41 -36.43 4.01
C ASN A 79 17.89 -35.12 3.41
N THR A 80 19.10 -34.69 3.78
CA THR A 80 19.70 -33.47 3.21
C THR A 80 19.92 -33.63 1.71
N VAL A 81 19.34 -32.70 0.94
CA VAL A 81 19.54 -32.56 -0.51
C VAL A 81 20.71 -31.63 -0.78
N ILE A 82 20.71 -30.44 -0.16
CA ILE A 82 21.81 -29.47 -0.25
C ILE A 82 21.86 -28.59 1.02
N GLY A 83 23.07 -28.19 1.41
CA GLY A 83 23.33 -27.34 2.58
C GLY A 83 23.80 -28.07 3.84
N PRO A 84 23.94 -27.35 4.97
CA PRO A 84 23.59 -25.94 5.17
C PRO A 84 24.47 -24.97 4.35
N ILE A 85 23.88 -23.91 3.80
CA ILE A 85 24.56 -22.84 3.06
C ILE A 85 24.33 -21.52 3.80
N PRO A 86 25.39 -20.80 4.22
CA PRO A 86 25.25 -19.49 4.81
C PRO A 86 24.83 -18.47 3.75
N LEU A 87 23.78 -17.71 4.03
CA LEU A 87 23.26 -16.61 3.20
C LEU A 87 22.96 -15.40 4.09
N THR A 88 23.17 -14.21 3.54
CA THR A 88 22.86 -12.94 4.21
C THR A 88 21.67 -12.28 3.52
N PHE A 89 20.69 -11.84 4.29
CA PHE A 89 19.47 -11.20 3.80
C PHE A 89 19.38 -9.77 4.31
N GLU A 90 19.22 -8.81 3.39
CA GLU A 90 19.12 -7.39 3.72
C GLU A 90 17.74 -7.05 4.34
N PRO A 91 17.66 -6.12 5.32
CA PRO A 91 16.40 -5.63 5.88
C PRO A 91 15.45 -5.07 4.82
N GLY A 92 14.18 -5.47 4.86
CA GLY A 92 13.17 -5.06 3.86
C GLY A 92 13.44 -5.56 2.43
N GLY A 93 14.43 -6.44 2.25
CA GLY A 93 14.79 -7.01 0.96
C GLY A 93 13.79 -8.08 0.52
N TRP A 94 13.80 -8.35 -0.79
CA TRP A 94 13.01 -9.41 -1.40
C TRP A 94 13.93 -10.36 -2.17
N SER A 95 13.76 -11.66 -1.97
CA SER A 95 14.52 -12.66 -2.71
C SER A 95 13.75 -13.94 -3.00
N THR A 96 14.11 -14.57 -4.11
CA THR A 96 13.76 -15.95 -4.42
C THR A 96 15.00 -16.84 -4.25
N LEU A 97 14.86 -17.88 -3.45
CA LEU A 97 15.83 -18.94 -3.32
C LEU A 97 15.52 -20.03 -4.37
N THR A 98 16.45 -20.29 -5.28
CA THR A 98 16.24 -21.22 -6.40
C THR A 98 17.01 -22.52 -6.16
N LEU A 99 16.34 -23.67 -6.32
CA LEU A 99 16.97 -24.98 -6.38
C LEU A 99 16.93 -25.48 -7.82
N THR A 100 18.08 -25.56 -8.49
CA THR A 100 18.19 -26.00 -9.89
C THR A 100 19.16 -27.17 -10.05
N GLY A 101 19.16 -27.78 -11.23
CA GLY A 101 20.06 -28.88 -11.58
C GLY A 101 19.70 -30.18 -10.86
N THR A 102 20.61 -31.16 -10.90
CA THR A 102 20.43 -32.46 -10.25
C THR A 102 21.74 -32.95 -9.67
N ILE A 103 21.67 -33.84 -8.67
CA ILE A 103 22.84 -34.55 -8.14
C ILE A 103 23.44 -35.43 -9.23
N ALA A 104 22.60 -36.12 -10.01
CA ALA A 104 23.05 -37.00 -11.09
C ALA A 104 23.79 -36.24 -12.20
N GLY A 105 23.38 -35.00 -12.49
CA GLY A 105 24.04 -34.10 -13.44
C GLY A 105 25.27 -33.37 -12.88
N ASN A 106 25.60 -33.55 -11.60
CA ASN A 106 26.66 -32.84 -10.90
C ASN A 106 26.57 -31.30 -11.06
N ASN A 107 25.34 -30.79 -11.11
CA ASN A 107 25.03 -29.37 -11.30
C ASN A 107 23.93 -28.87 -10.34
N LEU A 108 23.62 -29.63 -9.28
CA LEU A 108 22.68 -29.18 -8.24
C LEU A 108 23.18 -27.87 -7.61
N ASN A 109 22.32 -26.86 -7.57
CA ASN A 109 22.66 -25.55 -7.05
C ASN A 109 21.52 -24.95 -6.23
N LEU A 110 21.89 -24.23 -5.17
CA LEU A 110 20.99 -23.40 -4.38
C LEU A 110 21.50 -21.96 -4.45
N ARG A 111 20.66 -21.03 -4.89
CA ARG A 111 21.06 -19.63 -5.05
C ARG A 111 19.98 -18.69 -4.53
N SER A 112 20.37 -17.71 -3.72
CA SER A 112 19.52 -16.58 -3.42
C SER A 112 19.61 -15.55 -4.54
N VAL A 113 18.45 -15.08 -4.96
CA VAL A 113 18.27 -14.18 -6.09
C VAL A 113 17.43 -12.99 -5.61
N SER A 114 18.01 -11.79 -5.59
CA SER A 114 17.29 -10.60 -5.17
C SER A 114 16.24 -10.18 -6.20
N GLU A 115 15.01 -9.91 -5.77
CA GLU A 115 13.91 -9.50 -6.66
C GLU A 115 13.89 -7.99 -6.94
N GLN A 116 14.65 -7.17 -6.20
CA GLN A 116 14.78 -5.70 -6.39
C GLN A 116 13.44 -5.01 -6.68
N ILE A 117 12.44 -5.18 -5.82
CA ILE A 117 11.09 -4.62 -6.01
C ILE A 117 10.87 -3.28 -5.29
N ASN A 118 11.93 -2.71 -4.74
CA ASN A 118 11.88 -1.44 -4.03
C ASN A 118 12.07 -0.30 -5.05
N GLU A 119 11.26 0.74 -4.97
CA GLU A 119 11.43 2.01 -5.74
C GLU A 119 11.11 1.93 -7.25
N ILE A 120 9.92 1.47 -7.61
CA ILE A 120 9.45 1.62 -9.01
C ILE A 120 9.11 3.09 -9.29
N PRO A 121 9.66 3.73 -10.33
CA PRO A 121 9.25 5.07 -10.72
C PRO A 121 7.79 5.15 -11.16
N VAL A 122 7.21 6.36 -11.15
CA VAL A 122 5.83 6.59 -11.60
C VAL A 122 5.65 6.08 -13.05
N ASN A 123 4.56 5.35 -13.31
CA ASN A 123 4.21 4.77 -14.61
C ASN A 123 5.27 3.84 -15.22
N VAL A 124 6.03 3.08 -14.41
CA VAL A 124 7.03 2.10 -14.88
C VAL A 124 6.56 0.67 -14.61
N VAL A 125 6.94 -0.26 -15.48
CA VAL A 125 6.84 -1.71 -15.30
C VAL A 125 8.24 -2.28 -15.15
N HIS A 126 8.42 -3.24 -14.25
CA HIS A 126 9.67 -3.99 -14.10
C HIS A 126 9.52 -5.40 -14.67
N LEU A 127 10.51 -5.83 -15.45
CA LEU A 127 10.68 -7.23 -15.84
C LEU A 127 12.02 -7.73 -15.30
N HIS A 128 11.95 -8.72 -14.42
CA HIS A 128 13.10 -9.38 -13.83
C HIS A 128 13.23 -10.78 -14.40
N VAL A 129 14.30 -11.04 -15.16
CA VAL A 129 14.53 -12.35 -15.78
C VAL A 129 15.81 -12.97 -15.23
N PHE A 130 15.66 -14.17 -14.69
CA PHE A 130 16.74 -15.01 -14.20
C PHE A 130 16.96 -16.17 -15.16
N ASN A 131 18.02 -16.08 -15.95
CA ASN A 131 18.37 -17.18 -16.84
C ASN A 131 19.18 -18.22 -16.07
N MET A 132 18.51 -19.29 -15.62
CA MET A 132 19.17 -20.49 -15.07
C MET A 132 19.12 -21.68 -16.03
N ALA A 133 18.77 -21.44 -17.31
CA ALA A 133 18.85 -22.45 -18.35
C ALA A 133 20.31 -22.57 -18.80
N ASP A 134 20.92 -23.72 -18.54
CA ASP A 134 22.30 -23.99 -18.94
C ASP A 134 22.46 -23.91 -20.46
N ASP A 135 23.64 -23.44 -20.87
CA ASP A 135 24.03 -23.24 -22.27
C ASP A 135 23.07 -22.37 -23.11
N SER A 136 22.21 -21.56 -22.46
CA SER A 136 21.28 -20.63 -23.11
C SER A 136 21.72 -19.17 -22.93
N VAL A 137 21.49 -18.35 -23.97
CA VAL A 137 21.47 -16.89 -23.88
C VAL A 137 20.07 -16.45 -24.29
N LEU A 138 19.29 -15.95 -23.33
CA LEU A 138 17.95 -15.47 -23.64
C LEU A 138 18.04 -14.09 -24.28
N SER A 139 17.22 -13.83 -25.29
CA SER A 139 17.04 -12.47 -25.81
C SER A 139 15.66 -11.94 -25.42
N VAL A 140 15.61 -10.70 -24.94
CA VAL A 140 14.37 -10.00 -24.59
C VAL A 140 14.11 -8.97 -25.67
N GLN A 141 12.95 -9.05 -26.31
CA GLN A 141 12.61 -8.21 -27.47
C GLN A 141 11.23 -7.59 -27.31
N ALA A 142 11.04 -6.40 -27.88
CA ALA A 142 9.74 -5.78 -28.09
C ALA A 142 9.53 -5.54 -29.60
N GLY A 143 8.72 -6.39 -30.22
CA GLY A 143 8.64 -6.43 -31.69
C GLY A 143 9.98 -6.86 -32.30
N GLU A 144 10.60 -5.99 -33.10
CA GLU A 144 11.93 -6.22 -33.69
C GLU A 144 13.08 -5.59 -32.87
N GLU A 145 12.76 -4.85 -31.80
CA GLU A 145 13.75 -4.19 -30.95
C GLU A 145 14.33 -5.17 -29.93
N LEU A 146 15.64 -5.40 -29.97
CA LEU A 146 16.37 -6.13 -28.93
C LEU A 146 16.61 -5.23 -27.73
N LEU A 147 15.95 -5.54 -26.61
CA LEU A 147 16.09 -4.82 -25.34
C LEU A 147 17.31 -5.30 -24.55
N SER A 148 17.53 -6.63 -24.50
CA SER A 148 18.64 -7.21 -23.74
C SER A 148 18.97 -8.65 -24.16
N GLU A 149 20.20 -9.07 -23.85
CA GLU A 149 20.65 -10.46 -23.88
C GLU A 149 21.03 -10.89 -22.47
N ILE A 150 20.60 -12.09 -22.06
CA ILE A 150 20.70 -12.60 -20.70
C ILE A 150 21.45 -13.94 -20.75
N PRO A 151 22.78 -13.94 -20.56
CA PRO A 151 23.57 -15.16 -20.51
C PRO A 151 23.16 -16.09 -19.36
N PHE A 152 23.46 -17.38 -19.49
CA PHE A 152 23.31 -18.35 -18.41
C PHE A 152 23.92 -17.86 -17.09
N ASN A 153 23.19 -18.13 -16.00
CA ASN A 153 23.56 -17.85 -14.62
C ASN A 153 23.73 -16.35 -14.33
N THR A 154 23.21 -15.50 -15.21
CA THR A 154 23.08 -14.07 -14.98
C THR A 154 21.63 -13.73 -14.71
N SER A 155 21.46 -12.72 -13.87
CA SER A 155 20.21 -12.01 -13.71
C SER A 155 20.31 -10.73 -14.50
N VAL A 156 19.30 -10.43 -15.29
CA VAL A 156 19.16 -9.12 -15.89
C VAL A 156 17.89 -8.49 -15.30
N PHE A 157 18.12 -7.47 -14.48
CA PHE A 157 17.12 -6.47 -14.11
C PHE A 157 17.20 -5.39 -15.19
N PHE A 158 16.44 -5.52 -16.28
CA PHE A 158 16.65 -4.59 -17.39
C PHE A 158 15.49 -4.45 -18.38
N ALA A 159 14.29 -4.26 -17.87
CA ALA A 159 13.37 -3.45 -18.64
C ALA A 159 12.53 -2.67 -17.63
N GLU A 160 13.12 -1.61 -17.07
CA GLU A 160 12.31 -0.48 -16.65
C GLU A 160 11.84 0.20 -17.94
N PHE A 161 10.56 0.08 -18.24
CA PHE A 161 9.97 0.81 -19.34
C PHE A 161 8.69 1.45 -18.86
N SER A 162 8.39 2.61 -19.44
CA SER A 162 7.10 3.25 -19.20
C SER A 162 5.98 2.28 -19.53
N PHE A 163 4.96 2.21 -18.69
CA PHE A 163 3.76 1.47 -19.02
C PHE A 163 3.20 1.95 -20.36
N ASN A 164 2.79 1.01 -21.22
CA ASN A 164 2.44 1.19 -22.62
C ASN A 164 3.58 1.56 -23.59
N ALA A 165 4.86 1.53 -23.17
CA ALA A 165 5.98 1.65 -24.10
C ALA A 165 5.97 0.52 -25.15
N TYR A 166 5.56 -0.68 -24.72
CA TYR A 166 5.51 -1.88 -25.54
C TYR A 166 4.19 -2.62 -25.33
N GLU A 167 3.52 -3.03 -26.42
CA GLU A 167 2.29 -3.85 -26.38
C GLU A 167 2.58 -5.30 -25.95
N LYS A 168 3.78 -5.79 -26.30
CA LYS A 168 4.24 -7.14 -25.97
C LYS A 168 5.76 -7.16 -25.87
N ILE A 169 6.25 -7.91 -24.89
CA ILE A 169 7.64 -8.30 -24.73
C ILE A 169 7.73 -9.81 -24.94
N THR A 170 8.66 -10.25 -25.79
CA THR A 170 8.89 -11.67 -26.07
C THR A 170 10.31 -12.06 -25.68
N ILE A 171 10.43 -13.20 -25.02
CA ILE A 171 11.71 -13.76 -24.58
C ILE A 171 11.99 -14.99 -25.44
N TYR A 172 13.18 -15.04 -26.03
CA TYR A 172 13.61 -16.11 -26.93
C TYR A 172 14.85 -16.82 -26.40
N ASP A 173 15.00 -18.09 -26.76
CA ASP A 173 16.27 -18.84 -26.76
C ASP A 173 16.62 -19.17 -28.21
N GLY A 174 17.55 -18.41 -28.79
CA GLY A 174 17.78 -18.46 -30.23
C GLY A 174 16.55 -18.02 -31.02
N GLU A 175 15.96 -18.93 -31.80
CA GLU A 175 14.73 -18.67 -32.58
C GLU A 175 13.44 -19.10 -31.85
N ASP A 176 13.57 -19.85 -30.75
CA ASP A 176 12.44 -20.41 -30.02
C ASP A 176 11.87 -19.40 -29.03
N VAL A 177 10.55 -19.20 -29.06
CA VAL A 177 9.84 -18.36 -28.08
C VAL A 177 9.75 -19.11 -26.76
N VAL A 178 10.30 -18.52 -25.70
CA VAL A 178 10.29 -19.04 -24.33
C VAL A 178 9.12 -18.48 -23.53
N PHE A 179 8.83 -17.19 -23.68
CA PHE A 179 7.76 -16.52 -22.95
C PHE A 179 7.27 -15.27 -23.69
N GLU A 180 5.99 -14.96 -23.56
CA GLU A 180 5.40 -13.70 -24.02
C GLU A 180 4.74 -12.99 -22.84
N LEU A 181 5.06 -11.72 -22.66
CA LEU A 181 4.51 -10.84 -21.64
C LEU A 181 3.77 -9.68 -22.31
N THR A 182 2.52 -9.45 -21.89
CA THR A 182 1.79 -8.22 -22.19
C THR A 182 1.54 -7.50 -20.87
N PRO A 183 2.27 -6.41 -20.60
CA PRO A 183 2.00 -5.60 -19.41
C PRO A 183 0.58 -5.03 -19.46
N ASP A 184 -0.21 -5.27 -18.42
CA ASP A 184 -1.63 -4.91 -18.36
C ASP A 184 -1.93 -3.76 -17.38
N ALA A 185 -1.02 -3.45 -16.47
CA ALA A 185 -1.07 -2.32 -15.55
C ALA A 185 0.33 -1.69 -15.34
N PRO A 186 0.41 -0.39 -14.99
CA PRO A 186 1.65 0.20 -14.48
C PRO A 186 2.00 -0.42 -13.12
N TYR A 187 3.22 -0.21 -12.64
CA TYR A 187 3.68 -0.64 -11.32
C TYR A 187 3.75 -2.15 -11.10
N LYS A 188 3.56 -2.96 -12.14
CA LYS A 188 3.77 -4.38 -12.03
C LYS A 188 5.26 -4.72 -12.12
N SER A 189 5.69 -5.62 -11.23
CA SER A 189 6.97 -6.32 -11.36
C SER A 189 6.71 -7.76 -11.77
N TYR A 190 7.25 -8.14 -12.92
CA TYR A 190 7.17 -9.48 -13.47
C TYR A 190 8.46 -10.22 -13.15
N LEU A 191 8.34 -11.35 -12.45
CA LEU A 191 9.44 -12.27 -12.25
C LEU A 191 9.36 -13.39 -13.29
N LEU A 192 10.48 -13.64 -13.95
CA LEU A 192 10.70 -14.82 -14.75
C LEU A 192 11.95 -15.56 -14.26
N ILE A 193 11.82 -16.85 -13.96
CA ILE A 193 12.97 -17.72 -13.70
C ILE A 193 12.92 -18.84 -14.72
N THR A 194 13.94 -18.92 -15.57
CA THR A 194 14.06 -20.00 -16.55
C THR A 194 15.04 -21.05 -16.08
N THR A 195 14.82 -22.29 -16.47
CA THR A 195 15.79 -23.38 -16.32
C THR A 195 15.67 -24.35 -17.48
N ARG A 196 16.70 -25.17 -17.74
CA ARG A 196 16.62 -26.22 -18.74
C ARG A 196 16.46 -27.56 -18.07
N ILE A 197 15.42 -28.30 -18.46
CA ILE A 197 15.10 -29.62 -17.93
C ILE A 197 14.85 -30.54 -19.12
N GLU A 198 15.63 -31.62 -19.19
CA GLU A 198 15.52 -32.63 -20.27
C GLU A 198 15.63 -32.04 -21.70
N GLY A 199 16.35 -30.92 -21.84
CA GLY A 199 16.55 -30.24 -23.12
C GLY A 199 15.54 -29.13 -23.42
N GLU A 200 14.47 -29.00 -22.64
CA GLU A 200 13.46 -27.94 -22.80
C GLU A 200 13.66 -26.83 -21.78
N ILE A 201 13.43 -25.57 -22.19
CA ILE A 201 13.38 -24.46 -21.25
C ILE A 201 12.03 -24.48 -20.54
N ARG A 202 12.09 -24.52 -19.22
CA ARG A 202 10.95 -24.26 -18.33
C ARG A 202 11.05 -22.87 -17.76
N THR A 203 9.88 -22.32 -17.46
CA THR A 203 9.72 -20.94 -17.05
C THR A 203 8.76 -20.88 -15.88
N LEU A 204 9.25 -20.43 -14.73
CA LEU A 204 8.40 -19.97 -13.64
C LEU A 204 8.14 -18.49 -13.84
N PHE A 205 6.87 -18.12 -13.71
CA PHE A 205 6.40 -16.76 -13.86
C PHE A 205 5.60 -16.36 -12.62
N ASP A 206 5.83 -15.15 -12.14
CA ASP A 206 5.01 -14.50 -11.14
C ASP A 206 4.90 -13.02 -11.47
N GLU A 207 3.81 -12.40 -11.05
CA GLU A 207 3.63 -10.97 -11.12
C GLU A 207 3.29 -10.43 -9.74
N ILE A 208 3.81 -9.25 -9.45
CA ILE A 208 3.49 -8.51 -8.24
C ILE A 208 2.92 -7.18 -8.68
N ASP A 209 1.70 -6.90 -8.24
CA ASP A 209 1.17 -5.55 -8.31
C ASP A 209 1.86 -4.73 -7.22
N LEU A 210 2.68 -3.78 -7.64
CA LEU A 210 3.34 -2.85 -6.75
C LEU A 210 2.62 -1.50 -6.73
N GLY A 211 1.41 -1.43 -7.26
CA GLY A 211 0.52 -0.29 -7.19
C GLY A 211 -0.16 -0.15 -5.83
N THR A 212 -0.47 1.09 -5.52
CA THR A 212 -1.40 1.50 -4.46
C THR A 212 -2.17 2.71 -4.96
N ARG A 213 -3.32 2.96 -4.34
CA ARG A 213 -4.24 4.00 -4.80
C ARG A 213 -4.16 5.21 -3.89
N PHE A 214 -4.12 6.39 -4.49
CA PHE A 214 -3.99 7.64 -3.77
C PHE A 214 -4.98 8.68 -4.29
N ARG A 215 -5.47 9.53 -3.40
CA ARG A 215 -6.17 10.76 -3.75
C ARG A 215 -6.08 11.77 -2.64
N MET A 216 -6.58 12.96 -2.90
CA MET A 216 -6.58 14.07 -1.96
C MET A 216 -7.98 14.68 -1.80
N ALA A 217 -8.29 15.04 -0.57
CA ALA A 217 -9.40 15.89 -0.20
C ALA A 217 -8.87 17.25 0.29
N HIS A 218 -9.33 18.33 -0.33
CA HIS A 218 -8.93 19.68 0.06
C HIS A 218 -10.07 20.41 0.78
N PHE A 219 -9.98 20.47 2.12
CA PHE A 219 -11.00 21.03 3.02
C PHE A 219 -10.52 22.22 3.87
N ALA A 220 -9.36 22.80 3.56
CA ALA A 220 -8.86 24.01 4.21
C ALA A 220 -9.42 25.28 3.51
N PRO A 221 -10.33 26.04 4.14
CA PRO A 221 -11.12 27.07 3.47
C PRO A 221 -10.39 28.39 3.21
N ASP A 222 -9.18 28.59 3.75
CA ASP A 222 -8.32 29.76 3.51
C ASP A 222 -7.07 29.44 2.68
N VAL A 223 -7.00 28.21 2.16
CA VAL A 223 -5.97 27.79 1.20
C VAL A 223 -6.61 27.77 -0.20
N SER A 224 -5.92 28.37 -1.17
CA SER A 224 -6.30 28.32 -2.57
C SER A 224 -6.05 26.93 -3.16
N SER A 225 -6.13 26.76 -4.49
CA SER A 225 -5.73 25.50 -5.11
C SER A 225 -4.33 25.05 -4.68
N VAL A 226 -4.17 23.74 -4.50
CA VAL A 226 -2.92 23.10 -4.05
C VAL A 226 -2.44 22.02 -5.03
N ASP A 227 -1.16 21.72 -4.98
CA ASP A 227 -0.54 20.59 -5.66
C ASP A 227 -0.02 19.59 -4.60
N VAL A 228 -0.07 18.30 -4.90
CA VAL A 228 0.49 17.23 -4.06
C VAL A 228 1.76 16.71 -4.69
N LEU A 229 2.81 16.60 -3.89
CA LEU A 229 4.11 16.09 -4.30
C LEU A 229 4.45 14.82 -3.52
N LEU A 230 5.00 13.83 -4.23
CA LEU A 230 5.65 12.67 -3.64
C LEU A 230 7.14 12.73 -4.01
N ASN A 231 8.04 12.73 -3.02
CA ASN A 231 9.49 12.90 -3.21
C ASN A 231 9.86 14.10 -4.11
N GLY A 232 9.12 15.20 -3.96
CA GLY A 232 9.30 16.43 -4.75
C GLY A 232 8.77 16.37 -6.19
N GLN A 233 8.10 15.30 -6.60
CA GLN A 233 7.42 15.21 -7.90
C GLN A 233 5.92 15.45 -7.74
N ILE A 234 5.34 16.36 -8.52
CA ILE A 234 3.90 16.62 -8.52
C ILE A 234 3.15 15.39 -9.05
N VAL A 235 2.23 14.86 -8.25
CA VAL A 235 1.36 13.72 -8.61
C VAL A 235 -0.09 14.12 -8.85
N GLN A 236 -0.56 15.20 -8.22
CA GLN A 236 -1.87 15.81 -8.47
C GLN A 236 -1.74 17.33 -8.41
N GLN A 237 -2.39 18.04 -9.33
CA GLN A 237 -2.20 19.48 -9.52
C GLN A 237 -3.53 20.25 -9.52
N GLY A 238 -3.52 21.48 -8.99
CA GLY A 238 -4.62 22.44 -9.13
C GLY A 238 -5.87 22.08 -8.34
N ILE A 239 -5.71 21.30 -7.28
CA ILE A 239 -6.81 20.77 -6.46
C ILE A 239 -7.46 21.94 -5.74
N ALA A 240 -8.69 22.28 -6.09
CA ALA A 240 -9.40 23.41 -5.49
C ALA A 240 -9.99 23.06 -4.11
N TYR A 241 -10.20 24.06 -3.27
CA TYR A 241 -10.98 23.91 -2.02
C TYR A 241 -12.35 23.27 -2.30
N GLU A 242 -12.80 22.41 -1.38
CA GLU A 242 -14.01 21.57 -1.44
C GLU A 242 -13.92 20.39 -2.42
N SER A 243 -12.77 20.19 -3.06
CA SER A 243 -12.60 19.10 -4.02
C SER A 243 -12.14 17.82 -3.33
N LEU A 244 -12.64 16.70 -3.84
CA LEU A 244 -12.04 15.39 -3.70
C LEU A 244 -11.55 14.99 -5.09
N THR A 245 -10.29 14.61 -5.22
CA THR A 245 -9.74 14.18 -6.50
C THR A 245 -10.18 12.77 -6.87
N ASP A 246 -10.09 12.46 -8.16
CA ASP A 246 -10.13 11.08 -8.63
C ASP A 246 -8.97 10.29 -8.02
N VAL A 247 -9.20 8.98 -7.87
CA VAL A 247 -8.16 8.04 -7.44
C VAL A 247 -7.12 7.91 -8.54
N ILE A 248 -5.84 8.01 -8.17
CA ILE A 248 -4.70 7.73 -9.03
C ILE A 248 -3.93 6.52 -8.51
N ASP A 249 -3.33 5.76 -9.42
CA ASP A 249 -2.39 4.71 -9.08
C ASP A 249 -0.99 5.29 -8.94
N ILE A 250 -0.35 4.99 -7.83
CA ILE A 250 1.05 5.30 -7.54
C ILE A 250 1.77 4.00 -7.13
N PRO A 251 3.10 3.91 -7.22
CA PRO A 251 3.80 2.77 -6.64
C PRO A 251 3.64 2.79 -5.11
N TYR A 252 3.53 1.62 -4.49
CA TYR A 252 3.63 1.51 -3.04
C TYR A 252 5.06 1.79 -2.59
N GLY A 253 5.21 2.22 -1.35
CA GLY A 253 6.51 2.55 -0.80
C GLY A 253 6.42 3.71 0.18
N THR A 254 7.57 4.13 0.67
CA THR A 254 7.66 5.30 1.56
C THR A 254 8.03 6.54 0.76
N TYR A 255 7.23 7.58 0.90
CA TYR A 255 7.40 8.85 0.21
C TYR A 255 7.44 10.00 1.20
N GLU A 256 8.23 11.02 0.87
CA GLU A 256 8.08 12.35 1.42
C GLU A 256 6.88 13.02 0.72
N VAL A 257 5.77 13.13 1.43
CA VAL A 257 4.54 13.75 0.95
C VAL A 257 4.55 15.23 1.31
N ALA A 258 4.36 16.10 0.32
CA ALA A 258 4.24 17.53 0.51
C ALA A 258 2.99 18.08 -0.18
N VAL A 259 2.43 19.14 0.39
CA VAL A 259 1.34 19.92 -0.20
C VAL A 259 1.80 21.36 -0.34
N VAL A 260 1.74 21.89 -1.56
CA VAL A 260 2.18 23.25 -1.89
C VAL A 260 1.00 24.04 -2.47
N PRO A 261 0.99 25.38 -2.37
CA PRO A 261 0.08 26.18 -3.18
C PRO A 261 0.31 25.90 -4.67
N SER A 262 -0.75 25.84 -5.46
CA SER A 262 -0.63 25.42 -6.86
C SER A 262 0.30 26.34 -7.66
N GLY A 263 1.27 25.71 -8.35
CA GLY A 263 2.31 26.42 -9.10
C GLY A 263 3.38 27.12 -8.25
N GLN A 264 3.49 26.76 -6.96
CA GLN A 264 4.54 27.21 -6.05
C GLN A 264 5.33 26.03 -5.49
N ASP A 265 6.54 26.30 -4.99
CA ASP A 265 7.45 25.26 -4.50
C ASP A 265 7.47 25.13 -2.96
N ASP A 266 7.06 26.17 -2.24
CA ASP A 266 7.12 26.21 -0.77
C ASP A 266 5.97 25.40 -0.15
N PRO A 267 6.27 24.36 0.67
CA PRO A 267 5.24 23.56 1.33
C PRO A 267 4.41 24.36 2.33
N LEU A 268 3.10 24.10 2.36
CA LEU A 268 2.17 24.66 3.34
C LEU A 268 2.42 24.11 4.75
N LEU A 269 2.91 22.87 4.83
CA LEU A 269 3.24 22.14 6.04
C LEU A 269 4.59 21.45 5.86
N PRO A 270 5.32 21.13 6.95
CA PRO A 270 6.49 20.28 6.86
C PRO A 270 6.15 18.97 6.13
N PRO A 271 6.95 18.55 5.13
CA PRO A 271 6.73 17.29 4.45
C PRO A 271 6.71 16.10 5.43
N GLN A 272 5.89 15.10 5.11
CA GLN A 272 5.65 13.94 5.97
C GLN A 272 6.15 12.66 5.31
N GLN A 273 6.86 11.80 6.04
CA GLN A 273 7.18 10.46 5.57
C GLN A 273 5.93 9.57 5.71
N VAL A 274 5.42 9.09 4.58
CA VAL A 274 4.21 8.24 4.52
C VAL A 274 4.57 6.96 3.80
N THR A 275 4.26 5.82 4.41
CA THR A 275 4.37 4.51 3.78
C THR A 275 3.01 4.13 3.21
N PHE A 276 2.90 4.03 1.90
CA PHE A 276 1.75 3.44 1.23
C PHE A 276 2.00 1.94 1.01
N LEU A 277 1.03 1.12 1.36
CA LEU A 277 1.08 -0.33 1.18
C LEU A 277 0.36 -0.73 -0.12
N PRO A 278 0.73 -1.88 -0.73
CA PRO A 278 0.05 -2.40 -1.91
C PRO A 278 -1.45 -2.61 -1.67
N ASP A 279 -2.25 -2.51 -2.74
CA ASP A 279 -3.71 -2.74 -2.76
C ASP A 279 -4.57 -1.78 -1.90
N GLU A 280 -3.97 -0.84 -1.19
CA GLU A 280 -4.68 0.13 -0.36
C GLU A 280 -5.19 1.34 -1.16
N ILE A 281 -6.18 2.06 -0.62
CA ILE A 281 -6.52 3.42 -1.06
C ILE A 281 -6.19 4.36 0.08
N SER A 282 -5.27 5.28 -0.13
CA SER A 282 -4.92 6.34 0.82
C SER A 282 -5.51 7.68 0.40
N ILE A 283 -5.98 8.44 1.39
CA ILE A 283 -6.64 9.73 1.20
C ILE A 283 -5.88 10.77 2.02
N LEU A 284 -5.23 11.70 1.33
CA LEU A 284 -4.62 12.87 1.95
C LEU A 284 -5.70 13.94 2.18
N ILE A 285 -6.01 14.25 3.42
CA ILE A 285 -6.97 15.28 3.79
C ILE A 285 -6.21 16.52 4.26
N LEU A 286 -6.34 17.64 3.54
CA LEU A 286 -5.88 18.95 4.00
C LEU A 286 -7.04 19.69 4.65
N SER A 287 -6.91 20.09 5.92
CA SER A 287 -7.96 20.78 6.68
C SER A 287 -7.38 21.78 7.69
N GLY A 288 -8.25 22.51 8.40
CA GLY A 288 -7.84 23.63 9.25
C GLY A 288 -7.59 24.91 8.44
N GLN A 289 -6.96 25.90 9.06
CA GLN A 289 -6.74 27.24 8.52
C GLN A 289 -5.30 27.73 8.76
N ILE A 290 -4.73 28.42 7.77
CA ILE A 290 -3.46 29.14 7.91
C ILE A 290 -3.64 30.31 8.88
N GLU A 291 -4.72 31.09 8.74
CA GLU A 291 -4.96 32.30 9.54
C GLU A 291 -5.12 31.98 11.04
N ALA A 292 -5.69 30.80 11.36
CA ALA A 292 -5.83 30.31 12.73
C ALA A 292 -4.57 29.57 13.24
N GLY A 293 -3.62 29.26 12.36
CA GLY A 293 -2.34 28.63 12.71
C GLY A 293 -2.44 27.15 13.05
N ASN A 294 -3.47 26.45 12.54
CA ASN A 294 -3.75 25.04 12.84
C ASN A 294 -3.88 24.16 11.59
N LEU A 295 -3.51 24.67 10.41
CA LEU A 295 -3.52 23.91 9.17
C LEU A 295 -2.85 22.54 9.39
N MET A 296 -3.50 21.48 8.91
CA MET A 296 -3.04 20.12 9.09
C MET A 296 -3.33 19.24 7.88
N SER A 297 -2.47 18.26 7.69
CA SER A 297 -2.65 17.19 6.72
C SER A 297 -2.70 15.84 7.43
N GLN A 298 -3.64 15.00 7.03
CA GLN A 298 -3.82 13.65 7.55
C GLN A 298 -3.89 12.67 6.39
N ILE A 299 -3.18 11.54 6.50
CA ILE A 299 -3.39 10.38 5.62
C ILE A 299 -4.39 9.47 6.30
N VAL A 300 -5.47 9.12 5.59
CA VAL A 300 -6.43 8.12 6.02
C VAL A 300 -6.37 6.96 5.04
N ILE A 301 -6.14 5.75 5.56
CA ILE A 301 -6.12 4.52 4.78
C ILE A 301 -7.56 3.97 4.72
N GLN A 302 -8.05 3.66 3.52
CA GLN A 302 -9.42 3.20 3.32
C GLN A 302 -9.65 1.78 3.87
N SER A 303 -8.62 0.92 3.90
CA SER A 303 -8.68 -0.42 4.50
C SER A 303 -8.81 -0.38 6.02
N ASP A 304 -8.22 0.60 6.70
CA ASP A 304 -8.38 0.82 8.15
C ASP A 304 -9.83 1.18 8.54
N LEU A 305 -10.64 1.59 7.56
CA LEU A 305 -12.09 1.80 7.72
C LEU A 305 -12.85 0.46 7.76
N GLY A 306 -12.18 -0.62 7.35
CA GLY A 306 -12.65 -1.99 7.31
C GLY A 306 -12.64 -2.71 8.65
N ASP A 307 -12.14 -2.12 9.75
CA ASP A 307 -12.38 -2.70 11.09
C ASP A 307 -13.87 -2.64 11.49
N ASN A 308 -14.66 -1.82 10.78
CA ASN A 308 -16.12 -1.87 10.78
C ASN A 308 -16.70 -3.00 9.89
N ALA A 309 -15.88 -3.91 9.34
CA ALA A 309 -16.34 -5.04 8.50
C ALA A 309 -17.38 -5.92 9.20
N ALA A 310 -17.42 -5.93 10.54
CA ALA A 310 -18.48 -6.56 11.30
C ALA A 310 -19.88 -5.94 11.03
N LEU A 311 -19.96 -4.61 10.84
CA LEU A 311 -21.18 -3.87 10.47
C LEU A 311 -21.59 -4.13 9.01
N MET A 312 -20.61 -4.43 8.15
CA MET A 312 -20.82 -4.72 6.72
C MET A 312 -21.33 -6.15 6.43
N SER A 313 -21.64 -6.94 7.46
CA SER A 313 -22.31 -8.25 7.28
C SER A 313 -23.81 -8.11 6.94
N GLY A 314 -24.36 -6.89 7.01
CA GLY A 314 -25.74 -6.55 6.68
C GLY A 314 -25.95 -5.84 5.33
N GLN A 315 -27.21 -5.59 4.96
CA GLN A 315 -27.61 -4.78 3.79
C GLN A 315 -27.60 -3.27 4.07
N ASN A 316 -27.08 -2.84 5.22
CA ASN A 316 -27.10 -1.44 5.64
C ASN A 316 -25.92 -0.66 5.05
N ALA A 317 -26.07 0.65 4.97
CA ALA A 317 -25.02 1.62 4.69
C ALA A 317 -24.28 1.96 5.99
N VAL A 318 -22.95 1.96 5.94
CA VAL A 318 -22.12 2.50 7.02
C VAL A 318 -21.80 3.95 6.68
N VAL A 319 -22.01 4.90 7.60
CA VAL A 319 -21.67 6.31 7.38
C VAL A 319 -20.63 6.74 8.39
N GLU A 320 -19.49 7.22 7.90
CA GLU A 320 -18.44 7.83 8.71
C GLU A 320 -18.56 9.34 8.65
N VAL A 321 -18.81 9.94 9.80
CA VAL A 321 -18.97 11.39 9.94
C VAL A 321 -17.70 11.99 10.52
N ARG A 322 -17.17 13.01 9.84
CA ARG A 322 -16.00 13.79 10.29
C ARG A 322 -16.36 15.26 10.41
N HIS A 323 -15.94 15.85 11.51
CA HIS A 323 -16.12 17.27 11.77
C HIS A 323 -14.79 18.01 11.56
N THR A 324 -14.65 18.74 10.44
CA THR A 324 -13.41 19.46 10.10
C THR A 324 -13.57 20.98 10.13
N ILE A 325 -14.69 21.51 10.64
CA ILE A 325 -14.88 22.96 10.82
C ILE A 325 -14.22 23.36 12.13
N GLU A 326 -13.11 24.07 12.03
CA GLU A 326 -12.37 24.58 13.18
C GLU A 326 -13.14 25.68 13.93
N GLU A 327 -12.84 25.83 15.23
CA GLU A 327 -13.45 26.78 16.17
C GLU A 327 -14.94 26.55 16.45
N ALA A 328 -15.57 25.62 15.71
CA ALA A 328 -16.92 25.17 15.99
C ALA A 328 -16.95 24.32 17.27
N PRO A 329 -18.00 24.44 18.09
CA PRO A 329 -18.30 23.49 19.16
C PRO A 329 -18.49 22.07 18.60
N PRO A 330 -18.43 21.02 19.46
CA PRO A 330 -18.86 19.69 19.08
C PRO A 330 -20.26 19.72 18.43
N ILE A 331 -20.49 18.83 17.46
CA ILE A 331 -21.73 18.80 16.68
C ILE A 331 -22.59 17.59 17.01
N ASP A 332 -23.90 17.76 16.89
CA ASP A 332 -24.84 16.63 16.83
C ASP A 332 -25.23 16.38 15.36
N VAL A 333 -25.39 15.12 14.99
CA VAL A 333 -25.92 14.70 13.68
C VAL A 333 -27.31 14.15 13.89
N LEU A 334 -28.29 14.72 13.22
CA LEU A 334 -29.71 14.40 13.37
C LEU A 334 -30.35 14.09 12.02
N LEU A 335 -31.49 13.41 12.06
CA LEU A 335 -32.46 13.41 10.97
C LEU A 335 -33.39 14.64 11.08
N ALA A 336 -34.03 15.01 9.98
CA ALA A 336 -34.95 16.15 9.92
C ALA A 336 -36.15 16.03 10.88
N ASP A 337 -36.50 14.81 11.32
CA ASP A 337 -37.54 14.57 12.33
C ASP A 337 -37.06 14.80 13.78
N GLY A 338 -35.78 15.15 13.97
CA GLY A 338 -35.16 15.40 15.26
C GLY A 338 -34.51 14.17 15.90
N THR A 339 -34.51 13.01 15.23
CA THR A 339 -33.79 11.82 15.71
C THR A 339 -32.29 12.10 15.75
N VAL A 340 -31.68 12.04 16.93
CA VAL A 340 -30.23 12.18 17.09
C VAL A 340 -29.54 10.86 16.72
N LEU A 341 -28.61 10.93 15.77
CA LEU A 341 -27.79 9.81 15.30
C LEU A 341 -26.39 9.81 15.93
N ILE A 342 -25.78 10.99 16.09
CA ILE A 342 -24.50 11.20 16.79
C ILE A 342 -24.68 12.39 17.73
N GLU A 343 -24.20 12.25 18.96
CA GLU A 343 -24.17 13.32 19.95
C GLU A 343 -22.72 13.74 20.23
N GLY A 344 -22.44 15.04 20.15
CA GLY A 344 -21.19 15.66 20.62
C GLY A 344 -19.93 15.25 19.86
N LEU A 345 -20.00 15.04 18.54
CA LEU A 345 -18.84 14.75 17.71
C LEU A 345 -17.87 15.95 17.75
N PRO A 346 -16.66 15.82 18.32
CA PRO A 346 -15.72 16.93 18.42
C PRO A 346 -15.04 17.20 17.07
N PHE A 347 -14.53 18.42 16.89
CA PHE A 347 -13.60 18.74 15.81
C PHE A 347 -12.33 17.86 15.88
N GLY A 348 -11.82 17.44 14.72
CA GLY A 348 -10.52 16.77 14.57
C GLY A 348 -10.65 15.29 14.18
N ASP A 349 -9.79 14.45 14.76
CA ASP A 349 -9.59 13.05 14.33
C ASP A 349 -10.69 12.07 14.77
N THR A 350 -11.66 12.52 15.59
CA THR A 350 -12.74 11.63 16.02
C THR A 350 -13.70 11.38 14.87
N VAL A 351 -13.88 10.11 14.52
CA VAL A 351 -14.83 9.67 13.51
C VAL A 351 -16.08 9.14 14.19
N GLY A 352 -17.24 9.68 13.83
CA GLY A 352 -18.52 9.11 14.19
C GLY A 352 -18.94 8.05 13.19
N VAL A 353 -19.48 6.92 13.64
CA VAL A 353 -19.88 5.81 12.76
C VAL A 353 -21.38 5.53 12.93
N LEU A 354 -22.10 5.48 11.82
CA LEU A 354 -23.52 5.16 11.76
C LEU A 354 -23.73 3.88 10.94
N ASP A 355 -24.68 3.06 11.37
CA ASP A 355 -25.17 1.89 10.65
C ASP A 355 -26.65 2.14 10.31
N LEU A 356 -26.92 2.54 9.07
CA LEU A 356 -28.23 3.00 8.61
C LEU A 356 -28.74 2.09 7.48
N PRO A 357 -30.03 1.71 7.47
CA PRO A 357 -30.62 1.00 6.32
C PRO A 357 -30.39 1.75 5.00
N GLU A 358 -30.35 1.01 3.88
CA GLU A 358 -30.41 1.65 2.56
C GLU A 358 -31.65 2.55 2.47
N GLY A 359 -31.47 3.78 1.98
CA GLY A 359 -32.57 4.72 1.85
C GLY A 359 -32.14 6.16 1.69
N THR A 360 -33.13 7.05 1.61
CA THR A 360 -32.94 8.49 1.49
C THR A 360 -33.17 9.16 2.83
N TYR A 361 -32.21 9.97 3.27
CA TYR A 361 -32.19 10.63 4.55
C TYR A 361 -32.10 12.15 4.37
N ASP A 362 -32.78 12.86 5.27
CA ASP A 362 -32.64 14.30 5.41
C ASP A 362 -31.83 14.56 6.68
N PHE A 363 -30.55 14.93 6.52
CA PHE A 363 -29.64 15.18 7.62
C PHE A 363 -29.69 16.64 8.07
N ARG A 364 -29.60 16.83 9.38
CA ARG A 364 -29.42 18.11 10.05
C ARG A 364 -28.23 18.02 10.99
N ILE A 365 -27.40 19.06 11.00
CA ILE A 365 -26.23 19.16 11.88
C ILE A 365 -26.39 20.41 12.74
N THR A 366 -26.22 20.26 14.06
CA THR A 366 -26.39 21.34 15.04
C THR A 366 -25.19 21.44 15.96
N VAL A 367 -25.07 22.56 16.67
CA VAL A 367 -24.20 22.63 17.85
C VAL A 367 -24.70 21.63 18.89
N SER A 368 -23.79 20.90 19.52
CA SER A 368 -24.14 19.83 20.43
C SER A 368 -24.89 20.34 21.66
N GLY A 369 -26.03 19.72 21.96
CA GLY A 369 -26.93 20.15 23.03
C GLY A 369 -27.73 21.42 22.72
N GLU A 370 -27.59 22.00 21.53
CA GLU A 370 -28.31 23.18 21.06
C GLU A 370 -29.04 22.90 19.72
N PRO A 371 -30.16 22.15 19.73
CA PRO A 371 -30.83 21.69 18.50
C PRO A 371 -31.42 22.81 17.63
N GLU A 372 -31.57 24.02 18.17
CA GLU A 372 -32.00 25.21 17.43
C GLU A 372 -30.84 25.96 16.75
N THR A 373 -29.60 25.67 17.14
CA THR A 373 -28.37 26.23 16.53
C THR A 373 -27.96 25.34 15.36
N VAL A 374 -28.70 25.46 14.25
CA VAL A 374 -28.47 24.67 13.03
C VAL A 374 -27.25 25.20 12.28
N LEU A 375 -26.29 24.30 12.07
CA LEU A 375 -25.06 24.54 11.33
C LEU A 375 -25.26 24.23 9.83
N TYR A 376 -25.92 23.11 9.54
CA TYR A 376 -26.14 22.65 8.18
C TYR A 376 -27.36 21.72 8.05
N GLU A 377 -27.99 21.72 6.88
CA GLU A 377 -29.07 20.80 6.51
C GLU A 377 -28.89 20.30 5.08
N GLN A 378 -29.10 19.01 4.86
CA GLN A 378 -29.11 18.39 3.54
C GLN A 378 -30.25 17.40 3.44
N ALA A 379 -31.18 17.68 2.54
CA ALA A 379 -32.27 16.78 2.21
C ALA A 379 -31.88 15.84 1.05
N GLY A 380 -32.52 14.67 0.99
CA GLY A 380 -32.45 13.79 -0.18
C GLY A 380 -31.15 12.99 -0.29
N THR A 381 -30.39 12.81 0.79
CA THR A 381 -29.16 12.02 0.77
C THR A 381 -29.48 10.54 0.66
N PHE A 382 -29.25 9.95 -0.52
CA PHE A 382 -29.38 8.51 -0.70
C PHE A 382 -28.13 7.79 -0.18
N LEU A 383 -28.33 6.86 0.74
CA LEU A 383 -27.33 5.94 1.25
C LEU A 383 -27.61 4.55 0.68
N GLU A 384 -26.71 4.09 -0.18
CA GLU A 384 -26.76 2.73 -0.73
C GLU A 384 -26.24 1.72 0.28
N GLY A 385 -26.96 0.60 0.43
CA GLY A 385 -26.60 -0.48 1.33
C GLY A 385 -25.32 -1.19 0.90
N GLY A 386 -24.55 -1.72 1.86
CA GLY A 386 -23.30 -2.42 1.57
C GLY A 386 -22.15 -1.50 1.12
N LYS A 387 -22.31 -0.17 1.25
CA LYS A 387 -21.26 0.82 1.02
C LYS A 387 -20.91 1.58 2.30
N ILE A 388 -19.67 2.07 2.36
CA ILE A 388 -19.23 3.06 3.35
C ILE A 388 -19.44 4.44 2.72
N HIS A 389 -20.11 5.35 3.42
CA HIS A 389 -20.33 6.72 3.02
C HIS A 389 -19.56 7.66 3.94
N TRP A 390 -18.72 8.51 3.38
CA TRP A 390 -18.01 9.55 4.12
C TRP A 390 -18.80 10.84 4.11
N MET A 391 -19.12 11.32 5.29
CA MET A 391 -19.84 12.55 5.53
C MET A 391 -18.90 13.53 6.23
N THR A 392 -18.25 14.40 5.47
CA THR A 392 -17.32 15.38 6.02
C THR A 392 -17.96 16.76 6.07
N LEU A 393 -17.97 17.37 7.25
CA LEU A 393 -18.44 18.73 7.45
C LEU A 393 -17.30 19.73 7.22
N ILE A 394 -17.41 20.55 6.17
CA ILE A 394 -16.38 21.50 5.74
C ILE A 394 -16.90 22.94 5.78
N GLY A 395 -16.00 23.91 5.98
CA GLY A 395 -16.33 25.34 6.04
C GLY A 395 -15.63 26.08 7.17
N ARG A 396 -16.11 27.30 7.47
CA ARG A 396 -15.63 28.15 8.58
C ARG A 396 -16.76 28.41 9.57
N TYR A 397 -16.48 28.37 10.87
CA TYR A 397 -17.49 28.59 11.91
C TYR A 397 -17.99 30.05 11.96
N ASN A 398 -17.07 31.02 11.85
CA ASN A 398 -17.36 32.45 12.05
C ASN A 398 -17.83 33.21 10.79
N ASP A 399 -17.98 32.55 9.63
CA ASP A 399 -18.46 33.18 8.39
C ASP A 399 -20.01 33.22 8.38
N VAL A 400 -20.59 33.95 9.34
CA VAL A 400 -22.04 34.10 9.58
C VAL A 400 -22.74 34.90 8.46
N THR A 401 -22.01 35.36 7.45
CA THR A 401 -22.59 36.00 6.27
C THR A 401 -22.67 34.97 5.13
N ILE A 402 -23.75 34.18 5.18
CA ILE A 402 -24.24 33.27 4.12
C ILE A 402 -23.58 31.88 4.08
N GLY A 403 -24.22 30.88 4.69
CA GLY A 403 -24.40 29.53 4.12
C GLY A 403 -23.22 28.80 3.45
N ARG A 404 -21.99 28.97 3.95
CA ARG A 404 -20.78 28.34 3.37
C ARG A 404 -20.36 27.04 4.04
N GLN A 405 -21.10 26.56 5.03
CA GLN A 405 -20.91 25.20 5.52
C GLN A 405 -21.49 24.22 4.51
N ARG A 406 -20.74 23.15 4.23
CA ARG A 406 -21.15 22.11 3.29
C ARG A 406 -20.92 20.74 3.89
N LEU A 407 -21.77 19.81 3.45
CA LEU A 407 -21.54 18.40 3.64
C LEU A 407 -20.95 17.86 2.35
N ASN A 408 -19.70 17.42 2.42
CA ASN A 408 -19.12 16.63 1.34
C ASN A 408 -19.44 15.17 1.64
N LEU A 409 -20.38 14.60 0.87
CA LEU A 409 -20.70 13.19 0.93
C LEU A 409 -19.96 12.47 -0.19
N VAL A 410 -19.15 11.50 0.18
CA VAL A 410 -18.48 10.65 -0.80
C VAL A 410 -18.69 9.19 -0.43
N SER A 411 -19.23 8.42 -1.37
CA SER A 411 -19.52 6.99 -1.17
C SER A 411 -18.37 6.13 -1.70
N PHE A 412 -17.99 5.10 -0.94
CA PHE A 412 -16.97 4.13 -1.32
C PHE A 412 -17.49 2.70 -1.20
N CYS A 413 -17.11 1.89 -2.17
CA CYS A 413 -17.14 0.45 -2.05
C CYS A 413 -15.91 -0.05 -1.28
N VAL A 414 -16.08 -1.03 -0.41
CA VAL A 414 -14.96 -1.68 0.31
C VAL A 414 -14.44 -2.91 -0.43
N ARG A 415 -15.21 -3.48 -1.38
CA ARG A 415 -14.79 -4.62 -2.21
C ARG A 415 -14.75 -4.24 -3.70
N PRO A 416 -13.71 -4.63 -4.45
CA PRO A 416 -13.63 -4.38 -5.90
C PRO A 416 -14.71 -5.11 -6.69
N GLU A 417 -15.17 -6.27 -6.19
CA GLU A 417 -16.15 -7.11 -6.87
C GLU A 417 -17.57 -6.52 -6.74
N GLY A 418 -18.04 -5.84 -7.80
CA GLY A 418 -19.43 -5.40 -7.93
C GLY A 418 -19.68 -3.89 -7.95
N CYS A 419 -18.65 -3.07 -8.17
CA CYS A 419 -18.82 -1.61 -8.29
C CYS A 419 -18.82 -1.19 -9.76
N GLU A 420 -19.97 -0.73 -10.26
CA GLU A 420 -20.07 0.10 -11.47
C GLU A 420 -19.87 1.57 -11.15
#